data_AF-C5PC41-F1
#
_entry.id   AF-C5PC41-F1
#
_cell.length_a   1.000
_cell.length_b   1.000
_cell.length_c   1.000
_cell.angle_alpha   90.00
_cell.angle_beta   90.00
_cell.angle_gamma   90.00
#
_symmetry.space_group_name_H-M   'P 1'
#
loop_
_entity.id
_entity.type
_entity.pdbx_description
1 polymer ?
#
loop_
_entity_poly.entity_id
_entity_poly.type
_entity_poly.pdbx_seq_one_letter_code
_entity_poly.pdbx_strand_id
1 'polypeptide(L)'
;MSFEKSFITFDQPPPSSTTDRPPGDVERRVSKALGATDELPAISAYSSFTAVDDLESVSDFSIRTRAARYFQEQVDTERSDLLLIACSFISGVIDSAAFNAWGSFASMQTGNVVFLALGVSGQPPEPRFRWAKSLIAIATFISAVLFFTHASRLLGPLRRSTLLASFMLQTGSILASSILVETGIIDSEISSSIHGVHWLQMVPIALLAFQAAGQIVTSRMVQVEEIPTVVLTTVLADLFIDPRVLAKTNLVRNRRGATVLALFGGAMLSGALTKAVDLSCSLWLAAGIKGVITICWALWRPKANVAGSRRCWP
;
A
#
# COMPACT_ATOMS: atom_id res chain seq x y z
N MET A 1 35.67 4.50 39.78
CA MET A 1 34.41 5.20 39.49
C MET A 1 33.41 4.15 39.02
N SER A 2 32.54 3.73 39.92
CA SER A 2 31.57 2.64 39.73
C SER A 2 30.34 3.21 39.04
N PHE A 3 29.93 2.64 37.91
CA PHE A 3 28.69 3.04 37.22
C PHE A 3 27.54 2.14 37.70
N GLU A 4 26.68 2.72 38.51
CA GLU A 4 25.46 2.12 39.05
C GLU A 4 24.40 2.04 37.95
N LYS A 5 23.85 0.84 37.73
CA LYS A 5 22.75 0.57 36.79
C LYS A 5 21.42 0.89 37.48
N SER A 6 20.81 2.03 37.14
CA SER A 6 19.43 2.33 37.55
C SER A 6 18.45 1.70 36.55
N PHE A 7 17.84 0.58 36.96
CA PHE A 7 16.66 -0.01 36.31
C PHE A 7 15.43 0.85 36.65
N ILE A 8 14.72 1.34 35.63
CA ILE A 8 13.40 1.97 35.80
C ILE A 8 12.36 0.86 35.63
N THR A 9 11.73 0.47 36.74
CA THR A 9 10.61 -0.47 36.79
C THR A 9 9.31 0.29 36.53
N PHE A 10 8.56 -0.08 35.49
CA PHE A 10 7.19 0.40 35.28
C PHE A 10 6.23 -0.50 36.06
N ASP A 11 5.57 0.07 37.07
CA ASP A 11 4.53 -0.58 37.87
C ASP A 11 3.27 -0.78 37.02
N GLN A 12 2.80 -2.02 36.87
CA GLN A 12 1.47 -2.32 36.31
C GLN A 12 0.44 -2.38 37.45
N PRO A 13 -0.74 -1.74 37.31
CA PRO A 13 -1.82 -1.92 38.27
C PRO A 13 -2.49 -3.31 38.12
N PRO A 14 -2.99 -3.91 39.22
CA PRO A 14 -3.50 -5.28 39.25
C PRO A 14 -4.86 -5.46 38.54
N PRO A 15 -5.21 -6.69 38.12
CA PRO A 15 -6.44 -6.97 37.38
C PRO A 15 -7.68 -6.96 38.28
N SER A 16 -8.70 -6.21 37.89
CA SER A 16 -10.03 -6.24 38.52
C SER A 16 -10.80 -7.48 38.07
N SER A 17 -10.98 -8.42 39.00
CA SER A 17 -11.89 -9.56 38.92
C SER A 17 -13.31 -9.16 39.33
N THR A 18 -14.30 -9.39 38.47
CA THR A 18 -15.69 -9.63 38.93
C THR A 18 -16.47 -10.44 37.90
N THR A 19 -16.63 -11.71 38.24
CA THR A 19 -17.71 -12.62 37.87
C THR A 19 -19.09 -12.02 38.15
N ASP A 20 -20.07 -12.20 37.26
CA ASP A 20 -21.45 -12.51 37.65
C ASP A 20 -22.35 -12.99 36.47
N ARG A 21 -23.00 -14.14 36.71
CA ARG A 21 -24.20 -14.73 36.09
C ARG A 21 -24.87 -15.56 37.21
N PRO A 22 -26.13 -16.03 37.11
CA PRO A 22 -27.40 -15.49 36.57
C PRO A 22 -28.49 -15.54 37.70
N PRO A 23 -29.82 -15.46 37.45
CA PRO A 23 -30.68 -16.58 36.98
C PRO A 23 -31.73 -16.09 35.94
N GLY A 24 -32.50 -16.87 35.17
CA GLY A 24 -33.16 -18.16 35.37
C GLY A 24 -34.69 -17.96 35.28
N ASP A 25 -35.30 -18.53 34.23
CA ASP A 25 -36.69 -19.01 34.08
C ASP A 25 -37.91 -18.10 34.34
N VAL A 26 -38.69 -17.82 33.28
CA VAL A 26 -40.16 -17.95 33.30
C VAL A 26 -40.67 -18.43 31.93
N GLU A 27 -41.11 -19.68 31.94
CA GLU A 27 -41.93 -20.37 30.95
C GLU A 27 -43.31 -19.69 30.80
N ARG A 28 -43.77 -19.42 29.57
CA ARG A 28 -45.22 -19.22 29.31
C ARG A 28 -45.65 -19.93 28.04
N ARG A 29 -46.17 -21.14 28.25
CA ARG A 29 -47.02 -21.90 27.35
C ARG A 29 -48.24 -21.08 26.93
N VAL A 30 -48.56 -21.09 25.63
CA VAL A 30 -49.95 -20.98 25.16
C VAL A 30 -50.14 -22.04 24.07
N SER A 31 -50.93 -23.06 24.38
CA SER A 31 -51.46 -24.03 23.45
C SER A 31 -52.93 -23.70 23.14
N LYS A 32 -53.33 -23.78 21.87
CA LYS A 32 -54.68 -24.11 21.35
C LYS A 32 -54.55 -24.40 19.84
N ALA A 33 -54.54 -25.66 19.40
CA ALA A 33 -55.69 -26.49 18.98
C ALA A 33 -56.38 -25.94 17.70
N LEU A 34 -56.13 -26.51 16.51
CA LEU A 34 -56.77 -27.69 15.84
C LEU A 34 -58.01 -27.31 14.99
N GLY A 35 -58.00 -27.61 13.68
CA GLY A 35 -59.24 -27.82 12.89
C GLY A 35 -59.25 -27.38 11.41
N ALA A 36 -59.06 -28.36 10.50
CA ALA A 36 -59.86 -28.68 9.30
C ALA A 36 -60.02 -27.73 8.07
N THR A 37 -59.50 -28.25 6.93
CA THR A 37 -60.04 -28.42 5.55
C THR A 37 -60.73 -27.30 4.75
N ASP A 38 -60.29 -27.26 3.49
CA ASP A 38 -61.02 -27.14 2.21
C ASP A 38 -60.98 -25.84 1.38
N GLU A 39 -60.81 -26.11 0.07
CA GLU A 39 -61.10 -25.32 -1.15
C GLU A 39 -60.00 -24.44 -1.78
N LEU A 40 -59.46 -24.97 -2.90
CA LEU A 40 -58.89 -24.24 -4.04
C LEU A 40 -60.02 -23.54 -4.83
N PRO A 41 -59.65 -22.49 -5.59
CA PRO A 41 -60.07 -22.47 -6.99
C PRO A 41 -58.90 -22.24 -7.94
N ALA A 42 -58.92 -22.97 -9.05
CA ALA A 42 -58.04 -22.81 -10.19
C ALA A 42 -58.58 -21.76 -11.16
N ILE A 43 -57.74 -20.78 -11.57
CA ILE A 43 -57.87 -19.96 -12.78
C ILE A 43 -56.44 -19.63 -13.25
N SER A 44 -55.92 -20.35 -14.25
CA SER A 44 -55.78 -19.96 -15.66
C SER A 44 -54.47 -19.25 -16.03
N ALA A 45 -53.61 -20.03 -16.69
CA ALA A 45 -52.81 -19.76 -17.89
C ALA A 45 -52.25 -18.36 -18.23
N TYR A 46 -51.02 -18.40 -18.76
CA TYR A 46 -50.25 -17.40 -19.52
C TYR A 46 -49.38 -16.40 -18.74
N SER A 47 -48.11 -16.79 -18.52
CA SER A 47 -46.96 -15.95 -18.88
C SER A 47 -45.67 -16.76 -18.88
N SER A 48 -45.41 -17.42 -20.00
CA SER A 48 -44.06 -17.88 -20.35
C SER A 48 -43.39 -16.76 -21.17
N PHE A 49 -43.16 -15.60 -20.56
CA PHE A 49 -42.42 -14.49 -21.17
C PHE A 49 -41.66 -13.62 -20.15
N THR A 50 -41.35 -14.13 -18.95
CA THR A 50 -40.54 -13.38 -17.96
C THR A 50 -39.39 -14.19 -17.36
N ALA A 51 -39.31 -15.50 -17.64
CA ALA A 51 -38.27 -16.34 -17.08
C ALA A 51 -36.86 -16.06 -17.64
N VAL A 52 -36.71 -15.32 -18.74
CA VAL A 52 -35.39 -14.99 -19.32
C VAL A 52 -34.80 -13.73 -18.65
N ASP A 53 -35.61 -12.71 -18.40
CA ASP A 53 -35.18 -11.47 -17.71
C ASP A 53 -34.98 -11.67 -16.19
N ASP A 54 -35.78 -12.53 -15.55
CA ASP A 54 -35.63 -12.83 -14.12
C ASP A 54 -34.38 -13.68 -13.83
N LEU A 55 -33.99 -14.59 -14.73
CA LEU A 55 -32.75 -15.36 -14.57
C LEU A 55 -31.50 -14.49 -14.80
N GLU A 56 -31.54 -13.58 -15.77
CA GLU A 56 -30.43 -12.67 -16.05
C GLU A 56 -30.26 -11.68 -14.89
N SER A 57 -31.35 -11.05 -14.40
CA SER A 57 -31.30 -10.11 -13.26
C SER A 57 -30.94 -10.76 -11.93
N VAL A 58 -31.40 -11.98 -11.65
CA VAL A 58 -31.01 -12.76 -10.46
C VAL A 58 -29.55 -13.22 -10.55
N SER A 59 -29.08 -13.60 -11.75
CA SER A 59 -27.67 -13.94 -11.97
C SER A 59 -26.76 -12.72 -11.79
N ASP A 60 -27.17 -11.55 -12.29
CA ASP A 60 -26.45 -10.29 -12.16
C ASP A 60 -26.39 -9.81 -10.71
N PHE A 61 -27.51 -9.91 -9.99
CA PHE A 61 -27.58 -9.61 -8.55
C PHE A 61 -26.68 -10.55 -7.73
N SER A 62 -26.64 -11.84 -8.09
CA SER A 62 -25.75 -12.84 -7.48
C SER A 62 -24.28 -12.57 -7.77
N ILE A 63 -23.92 -12.21 -9.01
CA ILE A 63 -22.55 -11.89 -9.42
C ILE A 63 -22.08 -10.59 -8.73
N ARG A 64 -22.90 -9.53 -8.74
CA ARG A 64 -22.57 -8.26 -8.06
C ARG A 64 -22.41 -8.45 -6.55
N THR A 65 -23.26 -9.24 -5.92
CA THR A 65 -23.17 -9.54 -4.49
C THR A 65 -21.93 -10.38 -4.16
N ARG A 66 -21.60 -11.37 -5.02
CA ARG A 66 -20.38 -12.17 -4.89
C ARG A 66 -19.12 -11.34 -5.10
N ALA A 67 -19.09 -10.48 -6.12
CA ALA A 67 -17.99 -9.56 -6.39
C ALA A 67 -17.83 -8.54 -5.26
N ALA A 68 -18.93 -7.93 -4.79
CA ALA A 68 -18.91 -7.01 -3.66
C ALA A 68 -18.37 -7.69 -2.40
N ARG A 69 -18.81 -8.93 -2.10
CA ARG A 69 -18.28 -9.70 -0.97
C ARG A 69 -16.80 -10.00 -1.14
N TYR A 70 -16.37 -10.43 -2.33
CA TYR A 70 -14.97 -10.67 -2.65
C TYR A 70 -14.13 -9.40 -2.43
N PHE A 71 -14.55 -8.23 -2.89
CA PHE A 71 -13.79 -7.00 -2.69
C PHE A 71 -13.77 -6.50 -1.23
N GLN A 72 -14.72 -6.93 -0.40
CA GLN A 72 -14.77 -6.60 1.03
C GLN A 72 -13.95 -7.54 1.91
N GLU A 73 -13.47 -8.67 1.38
CA GLU A 73 -12.64 -9.63 2.11
C GLU A 73 -11.28 -9.03 2.49
N GLN A 74 -10.77 -9.45 3.64
CA GLN A 74 -9.42 -9.09 4.08
C GLN A 74 -8.39 -9.96 3.38
N VAL A 75 -7.29 -9.35 2.99
CA VAL A 75 -6.22 -10.04 2.25
C VAL A 75 -5.25 -10.72 3.22
N ASP A 76 -4.76 -11.91 2.85
CA ASP A 76 -3.71 -12.61 3.60
C ASP A 76 -2.35 -11.93 3.44
N THR A 77 -1.67 -11.65 4.55
CA THR A 77 -0.40 -10.91 4.59
C THR A 77 0.84 -11.82 4.62
N GLU A 78 0.71 -13.13 4.87
CA GLU A 78 1.87 -14.02 5.10
C GLU A 78 2.89 -14.06 3.95
N ARG A 79 2.42 -13.95 2.70
CA ARG A 79 3.24 -14.00 1.48
C ARG A 79 3.33 -12.66 0.74
N SER A 80 2.97 -11.58 1.42
CA SER A 80 2.98 -10.23 0.83
C SER A 80 4.39 -9.62 0.74
N ASP A 81 5.38 -10.28 1.35
CA ASP A 81 6.79 -9.88 1.35
C ASP A 81 7.38 -9.74 -0.06
N LEU A 82 7.07 -10.66 -0.98
CA LEU A 82 7.53 -10.56 -2.38
C LEU A 82 7.02 -9.30 -3.07
N LEU A 83 5.76 -8.90 -2.83
CA LEU A 83 5.17 -7.70 -3.40
C LEU A 83 5.82 -6.43 -2.81
N LEU A 84 6.18 -6.45 -1.52
CA LEU A 84 6.88 -5.35 -0.87
C LEU A 84 8.34 -5.22 -1.34
N ILE A 85 9.02 -6.34 -1.60
CA ILE A 85 10.36 -6.33 -2.22
C ILE A 85 10.29 -5.75 -3.64
N ALA A 86 9.29 -6.17 -4.43
CA ALA A 86 9.07 -5.59 -5.76
C ALA A 86 8.74 -4.09 -5.69
N CYS A 87 7.96 -3.65 -4.70
CA CYS A 87 7.74 -2.22 -4.43
C CYS A 87 9.04 -1.47 -4.10
N SER A 88 9.97 -2.12 -3.39
CA SER A 88 11.28 -1.52 -3.07
C SER A 88 12.16 -1.38 -4.32
N PHE A 89 12.08 -2.33 -5.25
CA PHE A 89 12.68 -2.20 -6.59
C PHE A 89 12.10 -1.02 -7.36
N ILE A 90 10.76 -0.88 -7.39
CA ILE A 90 10.09 0.24 -8.05
C ILE A 90 10.52 1.59 -7.45
N SER A 91 10.62 1.68 -6.13
CA SER A 91 11.14 2.88 -5.46
C SER A 91 12.55 3.23 -5.92
N GLY A 92 13.45 2.24 -6.03
CA GLY A 92 14.79 2.45 -6.59
C GLY A 92 14.76 2.99 -8.02
N VAL A 93 13.91 2.42 -8.88
CA VAL A 93 13.72 2.88 -10.27
C VAL A 93 13.26 4.34 -10.30
N ILE A 94 12.18 4.66 -9.57
CA ILE A 94 11.58 5.99 -9.57
C ILE A 94 12.51 7.04 -8.96
N ASP A 95 13.16 6.73 -7.83
CA ASP A 95 14.04 7.69 -7.15
C ASP A 95 15.31 7.97 -7.96
N SER A 96 15.89 6.95 -8.60
CA SER A 96 17.03 7.14 -9.51
C SER A 96 16.65 8.00 -10.71
N ALA A 97 15.53 7.68 -11.36
CA ALA A 97 14.99 8.45 -12.47
C ALA A 97 14.73 9.92 -12.09
N ALA A 98 13.99 10.15 -10.99
CA ALA A 98 13.61 11.48 -10.53
C ALA A 98 14.83 12.31 -10.09
N PHE A 99 15.79 11.69 -9.40
CA PHE A 99 17.00 12.39 -8.99
C PHE A 99 17.87 12.77 -10.19
N ASN A 100 18.06 11.85 -11.15
CA ASN A 100 18.87 12.09 -12.33
C ASN A 100 18.26 13.14 -13.26
N ALA A 101 16.92 13.22 -13.36
CA ALA A 101 16.26 14.18 -14.24
C ALA A 101 16.00 15.55 -13.57
N TRP A 102 15.58 15.55 -12.31
CA TRP A 102 15.06 16.75 -11.67
C TRP A 102 15.84 17.18 -10.43
N GLY A 103 16.81 16.38 -9.97
CA GLY A 103 17.64 16.67 -8.81
C GLY A 103 16.91 16.56 -7.47
N SER A 104 15.73 15.93 -7.44
CA SER A 104 14.94 15.70 -6.23
C SER A 104 14.48 14.24 -6.18
N PHE A 105 14.35 13.67 -4.99
CA PHE A 105 13.82 12.32 -4.84
C PHE A 105 12.29 12.33 -4.79
N ALA A 106 11.65 11.29 -5.31
CA ALA A 106 10.20 11.15 -5.18
C ALA A 106 9.82 10.60 -3.80
N SER A 107 10.60 9.63 -3.31
CA SER A 107 10.28 8.83 -2.13
C SER A 107 11.22 9.14 -0.95
N MET A 108 12.51 9.44 -1.20
CA MET A 108 13.51 9.70 -0.16
C MET A 108 13.38 11.10 0.47
N GLN A 109 12.46 11.25 1.42
CA GLN A 109 12.20 12.55 2.06
C GLN A 109 13.39 13.09 2.87
N THR A 110 14.24 12.22 3.44
CA THR A 110 15.45 12.66 4.15
C THR A 110 16.35 13.52 3.25
N GLY A 111 16.58 13.10 2.00
CA GLY A 111 17.37 13.87 1.04
C GLY A 111 16.68 15.18 0.65
N ASN A 112 15.37 15.15 0.42
CA ASN A 112 14.59 16.34 0.09
C ASN A 112 14.61 17.38 1.21
N VAL A 113 14.56 16.97 2.48
CA VAL A 113 14.65 17.88 3.63
C VAL A 113 16.02 18.56 3.66
N VAL A 114 17.10 17.82 3.39
CA VAL A 114 18.45 18.40 3.29
C VAL A 114 18.53 19.40 2.13
N PHE A 115 17.99 19.08 0.95
CA PHE A 115 17.99 20.01 -0.19
C PHE A 115 17.16 21.27 0.07
N LEU A 116 16.04 21.14 0.79
CA LEU A 116 15.25 22.29 1.23
C LEU A 116 16.05 23.17 2.21
N ALA A 117 16.73 22.57 3.18
CA ALA A 117 17.54 23.29 4.16
C ALA A 117 18.74 24.00 3.51
N LEU A 118 19.45 23.33 2.59
CA LEU A 118 20.56 23.93 1.86
C LEU A 118 20.10 25.10 0.98
N GLY A 119 18.85 25.10 0.51
CA GLY A 119 18.22 26.22 -0.18
C GLY A 119 18.23 27.53 0.61
N VAL A 120 18.15 27.47 1.95
CA VAL A 120 18.24 28.66 2.83
C VAL A 120 19.62 29.31 2.74
N SER A 121 20.67 28.50 2.59
CA SER A 121 22.05 28.96 2.42
C SER A 121 22.43 29.24 0.96
N GLY A 122 21.51 29.02 0.01
CA GLY A 122 21.77 29.15 -1.43
C GLY A 122 22.71 28.07 -1.98
N GLN A 123 22.76 26.88 -1.37
CA GLN A 123 23.65 25.79 -1.77
C GLN A 123 22.90 24.57 -2.31
N PRO A 124 23.50 23.81 -3.26
CA PRO A 124 24.61 24.24 -4.12
C PRO A 124 24.17 25.33 -5.11
N PRO A 125 25.12 26.13 -5.67
CA PRO A 125 24.81 27.25 -6.57
C PRO A 125 24.00 26.83 -7.80
N GLU A 126 24.24 25.62 -8.29
CA GLU A 126 23.46 25.00 -9.36
C GLU A 126 23.10 23.55 -8.99
N PRO A 127 21.91 23.07 -9.37
CA PRO A 127 20.81 23.80 -10.02
C PRO A 127 20.00 24.65 -9.03
N ARG A 128 19.79 25.94 -9.36
CA ARG A 128 19.20 26.98 -8.49
C ARG A 128 17.87 26.65 -7.81
N PHE A 129 17.01 25.84 -8.44
CA PHE A 129 15.64 25.59 -7.98
C PHE A 129 15.40 24.20 -7.38
N ARG A 130 16.47 23.48 -7.01
CA ARG A 130 16.35 22.15 -6.38
C ARG A 130 15.52 22.19 -5.10
N TRP A 131 15.73 23.20 -4.26
CA TRP A 131 15.01 23.36 -2.98
C TRP A 131 13.49 23.46 -3.17
N ALA A 132 13.02 24.13 -4.24
CA ALA A 132 11.59 24.28 -4.53
C ALA A 132 10.97 22.95 -4.96
N LYS A 133 11.67 22.17 -5.79
CA LYS A 133 11.24 20.81 -6.18
C LYS A 133 11.15 19.89 -4.96
N SER A 134 12.13 19.95 -4.06
CA SER A 134 12.13 19.19 -2.81
C SER A 134 11.02 19.63 -1.85
N LEU A 135 10.72 20.94 -1.77
CA LEU A 135 9.60 21.45 -0.97
C LEU A 135 8.26 20.86 -1.43
N ILE A 136 8.03 20.82 -2.74
CA ILE A 136 6.80 20.27 -3.33
C ILE A 136 6.73 18.77 -3.09
N ALA A 137 7.83 18.04 -3.29
CA ALA A 137 7.88 16.62 -2.98
C ALA A 137 7.50 16.35 -1.51
N ILE A 138 8.05 17.12 -0.57
CA ILE A 138 7.73 17.00 0.87
C ILE A 138 6.26 17.33 1.14
N ALA A 139 5.78 18.48 0.66
CA ALA A 139 4.42 18.95 0.92
C ALA A 139 3.37 17.98 0.35
N THR A 140 3.58 17.51 -0.88
CA THR A 140 2.71 16.50 -1.50
C THR A 140 2.80 15.17 -0.78
N PHE A 141 4.00 14.73 -0.40
CA PHE A 141 4.17 13.49 0.36
C PHE A 141 3.43 13.52 1.70
N ILE A 142 3.55 14.59 2.49
CA ILE A 142 2.84 14.75 3.77
C ILE A 142 1.33 14.71 3.55
N SER A 143 0.84 15.50 2.58
CA SER A 143 -0.59 15.56 2.25
C SER A 143 -1.12 14.20 1.79
N ALA A 144 -0.34 13.47 0.99
CA ALA A 144 -0.68 12.13 0.52
C ALA A 144 -0.68 11.09 1.66
N VAL A 145 0.27 11.14 2.60
CA VAL A 145 0.28 10.26 3.77
C VAL A 145 -1.01 10.45 4.58
N LEU A 146 -1.44 11.69 4.80
CA LEU A 146 -2.71 11.99 5.47
C LEU A 146 -3.89 11.41 4.66
N PHE A 147 -3.95 11.70 3.36
CA PHE A 147 -5.00 11.20 2.47
C PHE A 147 -5.12 9.67 2.51
N PHE A 148 -4.04 8.93 2.26
CA PHE A 148 -4.04 7.47 2.26
C PHE A 148 -4.35 6.89 3.64
N THR A 149 -3.87 7.53 4.72
CA THR A 149 -4.17 7.07 6.09
C THR A 149 -5.65 7.21 6.40
N HIS A 150 -6.26 8.36 6.09
CA HIS A 150 -7.69 8.60 6.31
C HIS A 150 -8.55 7.71 5.42
N ALA A 151 -8.24 7.61 4.12
CA ALA A 151 -8.96 6.77 3.18
C ALA A 151 -8.93 5.30 3.60
N SER A 152 -7.76 4.78 3.98
CA SER A 152 -7.63 3.38 4.40
C SER A 152 -8.30 3.10 5.75
N ARG A 153 -8.36 4.06 6.68
CA ARG A 153 -9.13 3.91 7.93
C ARG A 153 -10.64 3.88 7.67
N LEU A 154 -11.14 4.69 6.73
CA LEU A 154 -12.56 4.73 6.37
C LEU A 154 -13.00 3.47 5.61
N LEU A 155 -12.17 3.02 4.66
CA LEU A 155 -12.50 1.90 3.78
C LEU A 155 -12.11 0.53 4.35
N GLY A 156 -11.26 0.50 5.39
CA GLY A 156 -10.76 -0.71 6.04
C GLY A 156 -9.37 -1.10 5.51
N PRO A 157 -8.31 -1.05 6.34
CA PRO A 157 -6.92 -1.01 5.87
C PRO A 157 -6.44 -2.26 5.12
N LEU A 158 -7.02 -3.42 5.41
CA LEU A 158 -6.66 -4.71 4.80
C LEU A 158 -7.73 -5.25 3.85
N ARG A 159 -8.80 -4.48 3.58
CA ARG A 159 -9.81 -4.89 2.60
C ARG A 159 -9.21 -4.90 1.20
N ARG A 160 -9.52 -5.93 0.41
CA ARG A 160 -9.04 -6.09 -0.97
C ARG A 160 -9.34 -4.85 -1.82
N SER A 161 -10.55 -4.28 -1.69
CA SER A 161 -10.96 -3.04 -2.36
C SER A 161 -10.07 -1.85 -2.02
N THR A 162 -9.66 -1.71 -0.76
CA THR A 162 -8.85 -0.58 -0.27
C THR A 162 -7.43 -0.67 -0.79
N LEU A 163 -6.83 -1.88 -0.73
CA LEU A 163 -5.50 -2.14 -1.28
C LEU A 163 -5.49 -1.96 -2.80
N LEU A 164 -6.51 -2.50 -3.49
CA LEU A 164 -6.66 -2.33 -4.94
C LEU A 164 -6.80 -0.86 -5.33
N ALA A 165 -7.69 -0.11 -4.67
CA ALA A 165 -7.87 1.32 -4.93
C ALA A 165 -6.58 2.12 -4.67
N SER A 166 -5.87 1.81 -3.58
CA SER A 166 -4.59 2.46 -3.25
C SER A 166 -3.53 2.20 -4.32
N PHE A 167 -3.35 0.94 -4.73
CA PHE A 167 -2.38 0.58 -5.76
C PHE A 167 -2.79 1.08 -7.16
N MET A 168 -4.10 1.15 -7.46
CA MET A 168 -4.60 1.76 -8.70
C MET A 168 -4.26 3.25 -8.78
N LEU A 169 -4.47 4.00 -7.69
CA LEU A 169 -4.07 5.41 -7.62
C LEU A 169 -2.56 5.57 -7.77
N GLN A 170 -1.77 4.73 -7.10
CA GLN A 170 -0.31 4.74 -7.22
C GLN A 170 0.14 4.47 -8.67
N THR A 171 -0.37 3.41 -9.31
CA THR A 171 -0.07 3.08 -10.71
C THR A 171 -0.49 4.20 -11.65
N GLY A 172 -1.69 4.77 -11.44
CA GLY A 172 -2.20 5.89 -12.23
C GLY A 172 -1.30 7.12 -12.15
N SER A 173 -0.78 7.45 -10.96
CA SER A 173 0.16 8.57 -10.79
C SER A 173 1.49 8.35 -11.52
N ILE A 174 2.03 7.11 -11.52
CA ILE A 174 3.26 6.79 -12.27
C ILE A 174 2.98 6.85 -13.78
N LEU A 175 1.86 6.28 -14.25
CA LEU A 175 1.47 6.31 -15.67
C LEU A 175 1.28 7.74 -16.16
N ALA A 176 0.55 8.57 -15.42
CA ALA A 176 0.38 9.98 -15.74
C ALA A 176 1.74 10.69 -15.84
N SER A 177 2.63 10.46 -14.87
CA SER A 177 3.99 11.01 -14.92
C SER A 177 4.78 10.53 -16.15
N SER A 178 4.66 9.25 -16.51
CA SER A 178 5.33 8.66 -17.67
C SER A 178 4.86 9.30 -18.98
N ILE A 179 3.54 9.45 -19.15
CA ILE A 179 2.92 10.10 -20.32
C ILE A 179 3.35 11.57 -20.41
N LEU A 180 3.38 12.28 -19.27
CA LEU A 180 3.79 13.67 -19.19
C LEU A 180 5.25 13.87 -19.66
N VAL A 181 6.14 12.92 -19.35
CA VAL A 181 7.54 12.96 -19.80
C VAL A 181 7.67 12.52 -21.26
N GLU A 182 6.97 11.47 -21.68
CA GLU A 182 7.04 10.94 -23.06
C GLU A 182 6.48 11.90 -24.11
N THR A 183 5.40 12.62 -23.79
CA THR A 183 4.80 13.62 -24.69
C THR A 183 5.68 14.85 -24.92
N GLY A 184 6.84 14.94 -24.25
CA GLY A 184 7.76 16.07 -24.39
C GLY A 184 7.22 17.40 -23.84
N ILE A 185 6.09 17.37 -23.13
CA ILE A 185 5.53 18.54 -22.42
C ILE A 185 6.48 18.96 -21.28
N ILE A 186 7.29 18.02 -20.77
CA ILE A 186 8.26 18.24 -19.70
C ILE A 186 9.66 17.85 -20.18
N ASP A 187 10.56 18.83 -20.16
CA ASP A 187 11.97 18.60 -20.43
C ASP A 187 12.57 17.65 -19.39
N SER A 188 13.20 16.58 -19.88
CA SER A 188 13.83 15.51 -19.10
C SER A 188 15.27 15.83 -18.69
N GLU A 189 15.88 16.89 -19.24
CA GLU A 189 17.27 17.26 -18.98
C GLU A 189 17.43 18.35 -17.91
N ILE A 190 18.35 18.15 -16.97
CA ILE A 190 18.80 19.16 -15.99
C ILE A 190 19.31 20.45 -16.69
N SER A 191 19.91 20.32 -17.88
CA SER A 191 20.49 21.44 -18.64
C SER A 191 19.46 22.48 -19.11
N SER A 192 18.20 22.07 -19.32
CA SER A 192 17.09 22.98 -19.64
C SER A 192 16.71 23.91 -18.47
N SER A 193 17.07 23.54 -17.23
CA SER A 193 16.78 24.30 -16.01
C SER A 193 17.57 25.62 -15.90
N ILE A 194 18.48 25.91 -16.84
CA ILE A 194 19.25 27.16 -16.89
C ILE A 194 18.36 28.36 -17.23
N HIS A 195 17.18 28.16 -17.86
CA HIS A 195 16.31 29.24 -18.32
C HIS A 195 15.15 29.61 -17.37
N GLY A 196 14.95 28.90 -16.25
CA GLY A 196 13.93 29.26 -15.24
C GLY A 196 13.26 28.06 -14.57
N VAL A 197 12.30 28.34 -13.68
CA VAL A 197 11.45 27.30 -13.08
C VAL A 197 10.46 26.81 -14.13
N HIS A 198 10.74 25.67 -14.77
CA HIS A 198 9.71 24.94 -15.50
C HIS A 198 8.76 24.31 -14.48
N TRP A 199 7.74 25.08 -14.05
CA TRP A 199 6.70 24.65 -13.11
C TRP A 199 6.03 23.33 -13.51
N LEU A 200 6.06 22.97 -14.80
CA LEU A 200 5.55 21.69 -15.29
C LEU A 200 6.34 20.48 -14.75
N GLN A 201 7.63 20.60 -14.47
CA GLN A 201 8.43 19.51 -13.86
C GLN A 201 7.96 19.17 -12.44
N MET A 202 7.23 20.07 -11.78
CA MET A 202 6.71 19.84 -10.43
C MET A 202 5.54 18.85 -10.43
N VAL A 203 4.83 18.71 -11.56
CA VAL A 203 3.67 17.81 -11.67
C VAL A 203 4.08 16.34 -11.57
N PRO A 204 5.06 15.83 -12.37
CA PRO A 204 5.57 14.48 -12.18
C PRO A 204 6.14 14.23 -10.78
N ILE A 205 6.88 15.20 -10.22
CA ILE A 205 7.46 15.06 -8.87
C ILE A 205 6.35 14.90 -7.83
N ALA A 206 5.30 15.71 -7.89
CA ALA A 206 4.15 15.61 -7.00
C ALA A 206 3.42 14.26 -7.16
N LEU A 207 3.18 13.81 -8.39
CA LEU A 207 2.55 12.51 -8.67
C LEU A 207 3.39 11.33 -8.14
N LEU A 208 4.70 11.37 -8.35
CA LEU A 208 5.63 10.33 -7.89
C LEU A 208 5.82 10.35 -6.36
N ALA A 209 5.77 11.53 -5.73
CA ALA A 209 5.75 11.65 -4.27
C ALA A 209 4.43 11.16 -3.67
N PHE A 210 3.30 11.45 -4.34
CA PHE A 210 1.98 10.96 -3.94
C PHE A 210 1.92 9.43 -3.94
N GLN A 211 2.40 8.77 -5.01
CA GLN A 211 2.41 7.31 -5.04
C GLN A 211 3.37 6.70 -3.99
N ALA A 212 4.50 7.35 -3.72
CA ALA A 212 5.46 6.88 -2.72
C ALA A 212 4.85 6.89 -1.31
N ALA A 213 4.08 7.93 -0.98
CA ALA A 213 3.32 7.99 0.26
C ALA A 213 2.31 6.83 0.38
N GLY A 214 1.55 6.55 -0.68
CA GLY A 214 0.60 5.42 -0.72
C GLY A 214 1.28 4.06 -0.50
N GLN A 215 2.47 3.87 -1.06
CA GLN A 215 3.27 2.67 -0.88
C GLN A 215 3.73 2.49 0.58
N ILE A 216 4.17 3.57 1.22
CA ILE A 216 4.61 3.54 2.62
C ILE A 216 3.43 3.25 3.55
N VAL A 217 2.30 3.95 3.38
CA VAL A 217 1.10 3.72 4.21
C VAL A 217 0.65 2.27 4.08
N THR A 218 0.58 1.74 2.85
CA THR A 218 0.20 0.34 2.61
C THR A 218 1.19 -0.65 3.23
N SER A 219 2.50 -0.42 3.08
CA SER A 219 3.55 -1.23 3.70
C SER A 219 3.39 -1.31 5.23
N ARG A 220 3.09 -0.17 5.88
CA ARG A 220 2.84 -0.13 7.33
C ARG A 220 1.54 -0.82 7.73
N MET A 221 0.50 -0.75 6.90
CA MET A 221 -0.78 -1.43 7.16
C MET A 221 -0.71 -2.94 7.03
N VAL A 222 0.13 -3.46 6.13
CA VAL A 222 0.38 -4.90 5.96
C VAL A 222 1.20 -5.48 7.13
N GLN A 223 1.75 -4.62 8.01
CA GLN A 223 2.46 -4.98 9.25
C GLN A 223 3.69 -5.88 9.04
N VAL A 224 4.26 -5.90 7.84
CA VAL A 224 5.60 -6.48 7.62
C VAL A 224 6.61 -5.40 7.98
N GLU A 225 6.84 -5.23 9.29
CA GLU A 225 7.74 -4.21 9.85
C GLU A 225 9.17 -4.31 9.29
N GLU A 226 9.53 -5.49 8.81
CA GLU A 226 10.85 -5.84 8.26
C GLU A 226 11.15 -5.20 6.89
N ILE A 227 10.14 -4.69 6.17
CA ILE A 227 10.28 -4.16 4.79
C ILE A 227 9.63 -2.76 4.67
N PRO A 228 10.23 -1.71 5.25
CA PRO A 228 9.88 -0.35 4.86
C PRO A 228 10.38 -0.14 3.43
N THR A 229 9.45 -0.08 2.49
CA THR A 229 9.74 -0.06 1.04
C THR A 229 10.48 1.20 0.55
N VAL A 230 10.62 2.23 1.39
CA VAL A 230 11.25 3.52 1.04
C VAL A 230 12.36 3.96 2.02
N VAL A 231 12.34 3.51 3.28
CA VAL A 231 13.32 3.92 4.29
C VAL A 231 14.43 2.87 4.40
N LEU A 232 15.42 2.96 3.50
CA LEU A 232 16.49 1.98 3.40
C LEU A 232 17.46 1.98 4.60
N THR A 233 17.69 3.15 5.20
CA THR A 233 18.72 3.33 6.25
C THR A 233 18.52 2.40 7.43
N THR A 234 17.28 2.28 7.93
CA THR A 234 16.97 1.40 9.06
C THR A 234 17.10 -0.07 8.66
N VAL A 235 16.67 -0.45 7.45
CA VAL A 235 16.81 -1.83 6.95
C VAL A 235 18.27 -2.26 6.87
N LEU A 236 19.13 -1.36 6.38
CA LEU A 236 20.55 -1.63 6.26
C LEU A 236 21.22 -1.75 7.64
N ALA A 237 20.92 -0.84 8.57
CA ALA A 237 21.42 -0.93 9.94
C ALA A 237 20.94 -2.22 10.62
N ASP A 238 19.65 -2.51 10.53
CA ASP A 238 19.02 -3.70 11.11
C ASP A 238 19.55 -5.01 10.50
N LEU A 239 20.01 -4.99 9.24
CA LEU A 239 20.64 -6.15 8.60
C LEU A 239 21.99 -6.50 9.24
N PHE A 240 22.81 -5.50 9.59
CA PHE A 240 24.16 -5.70 10.11
C PHE A 240 24.23 -5.76 11.64
N ILE A 241 23.26 -5.19 12.34
CA ILE A 241 23.16 -5.29 13.81
C ILE A 241 22.53 -6.64 14.24
N ASP A 242 21.87 -7.37 13.33
CA ASP A 242 21.24 -8.66 13.65
C ASP A 242 22.28 -9.67 14.23
N PRO A 243 22.13 -10.11 15.49
CA PRO A 243 23.06 -11.06 16.10
C PRO A 243 23.07 -12.43 15.40
N ARG A 244 22.04 -12.72 14.59
CA ARG A 244 21.93 -13.93 13.75
C ARG A 244 22.24 -13.65 12.28
N VAL A 245 23.01 -12.60 11.97
CA VAL A 245 23.40 -12.28 10.59
C VAL A 245 24.21 -13.43 9.94
N LEU A 246 25.03 -14.15 10.72
CA LEU A 246 25.82 -15.29 10.24
C LEU A 246 25.11 -16.65 10.38
N ALA A 247 23.88 -16.69 10.89
CA ALA A 247 23.14 -17.93 11.01
C ALA A 247 22.80 -18.51 9.61
N LYS A 248 22.82 -19.84 9.48
CA LYS A 248 22.55 -20.52 8.20
C LYS A 248 21.15 -20.21 7.66
N THR A 249 20.17 -20.03 8.54
CA THR A 249 18.78 -19.71 8.19
C THR A 249 18.27 -18.54 9.01
N ASN A 250 17.91 -17.44 8.34
CA ASN A 250 17.27 -16.29 8.95
C ASN A 250 16.40 -15.60 7.89
N LEU A 251 15.08 -15.84 7.96
CA LEU A 251 14.11 -15.32 6.98
C LEU A 251 14.05 -13.79 7.02
N VAL A 252 14.16 -13.20 8.21
CA VAL A 252 14.15 -11.75 8.44
C VAL A 252 15.36 -11.09 7.77
N ARG A 253 16.56 -11.64 8.01
CA ARG A 253 17.80 -11.20 7.34
C ARG A 253 17.67 -11.30 5.82
N ASN A 254 17.16 -12.42 5.31
CA ASN A 254 17.02 -12.62 3.87
C ASN A 254 16.05 -11.60 3.24
N ARG A 255 14.95 -11.27 3.92
CA ARG A 255 14.01 -10.23 3.48
C ARG A 255 14.66 -8.85 3.45
N ARG A 256 15.37 -8.45 4.52
CA ARG A 256 16.11 -7.17 4.59
C ARG A 256 17.16 -7.06 3.49
N GLY A 257 17.97 -8.11 3.32
CA GLY A 257 18.96 -8.17 2.24
C GLY A 257 18.33 -8.08 0.85
N ALA A 258 17.23 -8.81 0.62
CA ALA A 258 16.48 -8.75 -0.63
C ALA A 258 15.91 -7.35 -0.90
N THR A 259 15.39 -6.65 0.11
CA THR A 259 14.92 -5.26 0.00
C THR A 259 16.03 -4.30 -0.43
N VAL A 260 17.21 -4.40 0.20
CA VAL A 260 18.39 -3.57 -0.14
C VAL A 260 18.83 -3.83 -1.58
N LEU A 261 18.97 -5.11 -1.95
CA LEU A 261 19.39 -5.51 -3.30
C LEU A 261 18.35 -5.15 -4.36
N ALA A 262 17.06 -5.25 -4.04
CA ALA A 262 15.97 -4.88 -4.93
C ALA A 262 15.99 -3.37 -5.22
N LEU A 263 16.11 -2.52 -4.19
CA LEU A 263 16.20 -1.08 -4.38
C LEU A 263 17.46 -0.71 -5.19
N PHE A 264 18.62 -1.28 -4.83
CA PHE A 264 19.86 -1.06 -5.57
C PHE A 264 19.76 -1.49 -7.03
N GLY A 265 19.21 -2.69 -7.29
CA GLY A 265 19.01 -3.21 -8.63
C GLY A 265 18.04 -2.36 -9.46
N GLY A 266 16.98 -1.85 -8.85
CA GLY A 266 16.04 -0.93 -9.49
C GLY A 266 16.69 0.40 -9.88
N ALA A 267 17.45 0.99 -8.95
CA ALA A 267 18.20 2.22 -9.23
C ALA A 267 19.26 2.02 -10.32
N MET A 268 20.01 0.92 -10.27
CA MET A 268 21.01 0.58 -11.28
C MET A 268 20.38 0.38 -12.66
N LEU A 269 19.26 -0.36 -12.75
CA LEU A 269 18.56 -0.56 -14.01
C LEU A 269 17.99 0.75 -14.56
N SER A 270 17.41 1.60 -13.71
CA SER A 270 16.92 2.91 -14.13
C SER A 270 18.05 3.79 -14.67
N GLY A 271 19.20 3.84 -13.98
CA GLY A 271 20.37 4.57 -14.47
C GLY A 271 20.86 4.06 -15.83
N ALA A 272 20.87 2.73 -16.03
CA ALA A 272 21.21 2.14 -17.31
C ALA A 272 20.19 2.48 -18.41
N LEU A 273 18.89 2.42 -18.11
CA LEU A 273 17.81 2.74 -19.05
C LEU A 273 17.79 4.21 -19.43
N THR A 274 17.95 5.12 -18.47
CA THR A 274 18.01 6.56 -18.75
C THR A 274 19.25 6.95 -19.55
N LYS A 275 20.35 6.20 -19.41
CA LYS A 275 21.54 6.39 -20.25
C LYS A 275 21.38 5.84 -21.67
N ALA A 276 20.69 4.71 -21.82
CA ALA A 276 20.58 3.99 -23.10
C ALA A 276 19.40 4.45 -23.98
N VAL A 277 18.29 4.84 -23.35
CA VAL A 277 17.05 5.22 -24.02
C VAL A 277 16.64 6.60 -23.55
N ASP A 278 15.84 6.68 -22.48
CA ASP A 278 15.29 7.94 -21.95
C ASP A 278 14.72 7.74 -20.55
N LEU A 279 14.45 8.85 -19.86
CA LEU A 279 13.77 8.88 -18.55
C LEU A 279 12.41 8.17 -18.59
N SER A 280 11.63 8.38 -19.64
CA SER A 280 10.29 7.80 -19.81
C SER A 280 10.31 6.27 -19.74
N CYS A 281 11.36 5.63 -20.26
CA CYS A 281 11.51 4.18 -20.22
C CYS A 281 11.56 3.65 -18.77
N SER A 282 12.26 4.35 -17.88
CA SER A 282 12.30 4.00 -16.44
C SER A 282 10.93 4.14 -15.78
N LEU A 283 10.17 5.19 -16.11
CA LEU A 283 8.82 5.42 -15.56
C LEU A 283 7.80 4.40 -16.08
N TRP A 284 7.87 4.03 -17.36
CA TRP A 284 7.05 2.97 -17.94
C TRP A 284 7.34 1.61 -17.31
N LEU A 285 8.62 1.30 -17.08
CA LEU A 285 9.00 0.09 -16.37
C LEU A 285 8.40 0.06 -14.95
N ALA A 286 8.56 1.16 -14.21
CA ALA A 286 7.98 1.29 -12.87
C ALA A 286 6.45 1.14 -12.89
N ALA A 287 5.77 1.78 -13.84
CA ALA A 287 4.32 1.69 -14.01
C ALA A 287 3.85 0.27 -14.34
N GLY A 288 4.56 -0.42 -15.25
CA GLY A 288 4.27 -1.79 -15.65
C GLY A 288 4.38 -2.76 -14.47
N ILE A 289 5.49 -2.72 -13.74
CA ILE A 289 5.68 -3.59 -12.57
C ILE A 289 4.64 -3.26 -11.49
N LYS A 290 4.36 -1.97 -11.23
CA LYS A 290 3.34 -1.55 -10.26
C LYS A 290 1.96 -2.05 -10.68
N GLY A 291 1.60 -1.95 -11.96
CA GLY A 291 0.35 -2.45 -12.51
C GLY A 291 0.19 -3.96 -12.32
N VAL A 292 1.25 -4.75 -12.54
CA VAL A 292 1.25 -6.19 -12.24
C VAL A 292 0.97 -6.44 -10.75
N ILE A 293 1.61 -5.69 -9.85
CA ILE A 293 1.34 -5.79 -8.40
C ILE A 293 -0.13 -5.47 -8.08
N THR A 294 -0.70 -4.45 -8.72
CA THR A 294 -2.12 -4.07 -8.57
C THR A 294 -3.05 -5.22 -8.99
N ILE A 295 -2.75 -5.90 -10.10
CA ILE A 295 -3.48 -7.09 -10.55
C ILE A 295 -3.29 -8.26 -9.56
N CYS A 296 -2.07 -8.45 -9.03
CA CYS A 296 -1.81 -9.46 -8.00
C CYS A 296 -2.67 -9.23 -6.74
N TRP A 297 -2.83 -7.98 -6.28
CA TRP A 297 -3.72 -7.66 -5.17
C TRP A 297 -5.19 -7.93 -5.49
N ALA A 298 -5.62 -7.68 -6.73
CA ALA A 298 -6.98 -7.99 -7.17
C ALA A 298 -7.28 -9.48 -7.11
N LEU A 299 -6.31 -10.34 -7.43
CA LEU A 299 -6.45 -11.80 -7.46
C LEU A 299 -5.99 -12.49 -6.16
N TRP A 300 -5.51 -11.73 -5.16
CA TRP A 300 -4.88 -12.29 -3.97
C TRP A 300 -5.85 -13.09 -3.11
N ARG A 301 -5.35 -14.09 -2.38
CA ARG A 301 -6.20 -14.95 -1.55
C ARG A 301 -6.77 -14.21 -0.33
N PRO A 302 -8.03 -14.47 0.03
CA PRO A 302 -8.58 -13.93 1.27
C PRO A 302 -7.90 -14.60 2.47
N LYS A 303 -7.80 -13.85 3.57
CA LYS A 303 -7.34 -14.38 4.85
C LYS A 303 -8.19 -15.59 5.22
N ALA A 304 -7.56 -16.75 5.37
CA ALA A 304 -8.27 -17.95 5.79
C ALA A 304 -8.91 -17.69 7.15
N ASN A 305 -10.25 -17.81 7.23
CA ASN A 305 -10.91 -17.86 8.52
C ASN A 305 -10.37 -19.10 9.23
N VAL A 306 -9.55 -18.90 10.26
CA VAL A 306 -9.26 -19.94 11.25
C VAL A 306 -10.57 -20.18 12.00
N ALA A 307 -11.48 -20.91 11.36
CA ALA A 307 -12.65 -21.47 12.02
C ALA A 307 -12.12 -22.36 13.15
N GLY A 308 -12.56 -22.04 14.36
CA GLY A 308 -12.00 -22.56 15.60
C GLY A 308 -11.86 -24.09 15.61
N SER A 309 -10.64 -24.58 15.46
CA SER A 309 -10.19 -25.80 16.11
C SER A 309 -9.84 -25.48 17.58
N ARG A 310 -10.83 -25.01 18.37
CA ARG A 310 -10.81 -25.31 19.80
C ARG A 310 -11.31 -26.74 19.94
N ARG A 311 -10.46 -27.70 19.61
CA ARG A 311 -10.61 -29.06 20.13
C ARG A 311 -10.32 -28.93 21.63
N CYS A 312 -11.38 -29.01 22.43
CA CYS A 312 -11.27 -29.39 23.82
C CYS A 312 -10.40 -30.65 23.87
N TRP A 313 -9.24 -30.55 24.51
CA TRP A 313 -8.52 -31.72 24.96
C TRP A 313 -9.05 -32.09 26.36
N PRO A 314 -9.32 -33.38 26.62
CA PRO A 314 -9.71 -33.86 27.95
C PRO A 314 -8.58 -33.68 28.97
#